data_AF-A0A0A9CPQ6-F1
#
_entry.id   AF-A0A0A9CPQ6-F1
#
_cell.length_a   1.000
_cell.length_b   1.000
_cell.length_c   1.000
_cell.angle_alpha   90.00
_cell.angle_beta   90.00
_cell.angle_gamma   90.00
#
_symmetry.space_group_name_H-M   'P 1'
#
loop_
_entity.id
_entity.type
_entity.pdbx_description
1 polymer ?
#
loop_
_entity_poly.entity_id
_entity_poly.type
_entity_poly.pdbx_seq_one_letter_code
_entity_poly.pdbx_strand_id
1 'polypeptide(L)'
;MADPSGSSPTAGDAPLATPVPAADAPDAALATTAPNPDAEFGFQRPELGKEKLAGTVGFHERHVFLCYKCPEVWPSHLEAAESDRLPRLLAAAIKARKPNLKKTIKLTICEGEDGTESSNGDVLIFPDMIRYKGLTHFDVDNFVEEVLVKDTEWLPGSPEAIRGSYVFVCSHGSRD
;
A
#
# COMPACT_ATOMS: atom_id res chain seq x y z
N MET A 1 45.87 30.62 -29.04
CA MET A 1 46.02 31.62 -30.10
C MET A 1 45.35 31.07 -31.35
N ALA A 2 44.33 31.79 -31.83
CA ALA A 2 43.81 31.83 -33.21
C ALA A 2 43.32 30.53 -33.90
N ASP A 3 41.99 30.42 -34.04
CA ASP A 3 41.29 30.05 -35.30
C ASP A 3 41.89 30.84 -36.50
N PRO A 4 41.84 30.40 -37.78
CA PRO A 4 40.54 30.27 -38.47
C PRO A 4 40.45 29.41 -39.78
N SER A 5 39.20 29.20 -40.20
CA SER A 5 38.61 29.32 -41.55
C SER A 5 39.37 29.01 -42.86
N GLY A 6 38.59 28.40 -43.78
CA GLY A 6 38.61 28.65 -45.23
C GLY A 6 38.95 27.40 -46.04
N SER A 7 38.29 27.03 -47.15
CA SER A 7 37.32 27.70 -48.01
C SER A 7 36.71 26.64 -48.95
N SER A 8 35.46 26.80 -49.36
CA SER A 8 34.94 26.24 -50.63
C SER A 8 35.57 26.98 -51.83
N PRO A 9 35.51 26.46 -53.07
CA PRO A 9 34.34 26.79 -53.92
C PRO A 9 33.97 25.78 -55.03
N THR A 10 32.77 26.01 -55.60
CA THR A 10 32.32 25.83 -57.01
C THR A 10 32.28 24.44 -57.64
N ALA A 11 31.41 24.11 -58.59
CA ALA A 11 30.09 24.54 -59.08
C ALA A 11 29.90 23.72 -60.39
N GLY A 12 28.67 23.36 -60.72
CA GLY A 12 28.31 22.69 -61.97
C GLY A 12 27.81 21.27 -61.71
N ASP A 13 26.70 20.79 -62.26
CA ASP A 13 25.83 21.33 -63.29
C ASP A 13 24.49 20.58 -63.14
N ALA A 14 23.37 21.24 -63.39
CA ALA A 14 22.04 20.61 -63.38
C ALA A 14 21.53 20.49 -64.81
N PRO A 15 20.66 19.51 -65.09
CA PRO A 15 19.45 19.91 -65.78
C PRO A 15 18.17 19.31 -65.18
N LEU A 16 17.25 20.24 -64.91
CA LEU A 16 15.80 20.21 -65.12
C LEU A 16 15.10 18.85 -65.30
N ALA A 17 14.25 18.50 -64.33
CA ALA A 17 13.05 17.70 -64.57
C ALA A 17 11.84 18.42 -63.97
N THR A 18 10.83 18.65 -64.80
CA THR A 18 9.54 19.28 -64.49
C THR A 18 8.69 18.41 -63.53
N PRO A 19 7.78 19.02 -62.74
CA PRO A 19 7.05 18.33 -61.68
C PRO A 19 5.81 17.59 -62.23
N VAL A 20 5.54 16.41 -61.68
CA VAL A 20 4.31 15.64 -61.92
C VAL A 20 3.39 15.85 -60.70
N PRO A 21 2.11 16.26 -60.87
CA PRO A 21 1.18 16.34 -59.76
C PRO A 21 0.44 15.02 -59.60
N ALA A 22 0.56 14.39 -58.43
CA ALA A 22 -0.31 13.31 -57.97
C ALA A 22 -0.54 13.56 -56.47
N ALA A 23 -1.65 14.21 -56.14
CA ALA A 23 -2.89 13.56 -55.70
C ALA A 23 -2.79 13.13 -54.22
N ASP A 24 -3.56 13.82 -53.40
CA ASP A 24 -3.83 13.54 -51.98
C ASP A 24 -3.97 12.03 -51.72
N ALA A 25 -3.06 11.50 -50.90
CA ALA A 25 -3.37 10.36 -50.05
C ALA A 25 -3.49 10.92 -48.63
N PRO A 26 -4.64 10.78 -47.94
CA PRO A 26 -4.63 11.00 -46.51
C PRO A 26 -3.78 9.87 -45.93
N ASP A 27 -2.58 10.21 -45.48
CA ASP A 27 -1.82 9.37 -44.58
C ASP A 27 -2.66 9.28 -43.31
N ALA A 28 -3.50 8.24 -43.25
CA ALA A 28 -4.20 7.84 -42.06
C ALA A 28 -3.12 7.37 -41.09
N ALA A 29 -2.46 8.34 -40.46
CA ALA A 29 -1.79 8.15 -39.21
C ALA A 29 -2.84 7.51 -38.29
N LEU A 30 -2.75 6.19 -38.15
CA LEU A 30 -3.34 5.47 -37.05
C LEU A 30 -2.84 6.18 -35.81
N ALA A 31 -3.65 7.11 -35.29
CA ALA A 31 -3.49 7.65 -33.97
C ALA A 31 -3.67 6.45 -33.05
N THR A 32 -2.54 5.82 -32.71
CA THR A 32 -2.48 4.88 -31.62
C THR A 32 -2.93 5.68 -30.40
N THR A 33 -4.18 5.46 -29.98
CA THR A 33 -4.72 6.07 -28.77
C THR A 33 -3.74 5.72 -27.66
N ALA A 34 -2.95 6.69 -27.20
CA ALA A 34 -2.08 6.47 -26.07
C ALA A 34 -2.98 5.98 -24.92
N PRO A 35 -2.59 4.91 -24.19
CA PRO A 35 -3.38 4.41 -23.08
C PRO A 35 -3.64 5.58 -22.13
N ASN A 36 -4.92 5.82 -21.85
CA ASN A 36 -5.31 6.84 -20.88
C ASN A 36 -5.12 6.25 -19.47
N PRO A 37 -4.07 6.66 -18.74
CA PRO A 37 -3.78 6.08 -17.43
C PRO A 37 -4.93 6.30 -16.44
N ASP A 38 -5.68 7.40 -16.59
CA ASP A 38 -6.81 7.68 -15.70
C ASP A 38 -7.94 6.66 -15.86
N ALA A 39 -8.13 6.15 -17.08
CA ALA A 39 -9.10 5.08 -17.32
C ALA A 39 -8.56 3.73 -16.85
N GLU A 40 -7.28 3.45 -17.08
CA GLU A 40 -6.61 2.20 -16.69
C GLU A 40 -6.56 2.01 -15.17
N PHE A 41 -6.20 3.06 -14.42
CA PHE A 41 -6.08 3.02 -12.96
C PHE A 41 -7.39 3.37 -12.24
N GLY A 42 -8.49 3.52 -12.97
CA GLY A 42 -9.82 3.67 -12.40
C GLY A 42 -10.18 5.09 -11.90
N PHE A 43 -9.40 6.11 -12.23
CA PHE A 43 -9.74 7.52 -11.94
C PHE A 43 -10.93 8.03 -12.75
N GLN A 44 -11.35 7.32 -13.80
CA GLN A 44 -12.55 7.63 -14.59
C GLN A 44 -13.74 6.71 -14.27
N ARG A 45 -13.65 5.90 -13.20
CA ARG A 45 -14.75 5.06 -12.74
C ARG A 45 -16.01 5.91 -12.48
N PRO A 46 -17.17 5.58 -13.06
CA PRO A 46 -18.39 6.38 -12.89
C PRO A 46 -18.78 6.60 -11.44
N GLU A 47 -18.42 5.68 -10.53
CA GLU A 47 -18.67 5.73 -9.09
C GLU A 47 -17.73 6.66 -8.32
N LEU A 48 -16.60 7.05 -8.89
CA LEU A 48 -15.59 7.86 -8.20
C LEU A 48 -16.18 9.21 -7.77
N GLY A 49 -16.03 9.54 -6.49
CA GLY A 49 -16.52 10.79 -5.91
C GLY A 49 -18.03 10.86 -5.66
N LYS A 50 -18.79 9.78 -5.90
CA LYS A 50 -20.23 9.74 -5.60
C LYS A 50 -20.54 9.45 -4.13
N GLU A 51 -19.67 8.71 -3.45
CA GLU A 51 -19.88 8.34 -2.05
C GLU A 51 -19.47 9.46 -1.08
N LYS A 52 -20.30 9.71 -0.07
CA LYS A 52 -19.98 10.65 1.01
C LYS A 52 -19.06 9.96 2.04
N LEU A 53 -17.77 9.88 1.72
CA LEU A 53 -16.77 9.27 2.59
C LEU A 53 -16.30 10.20 3.73
N ALA A 54 -16.50 11.51 3.60
CA ALA A 54 -16.11 12.46 4.63
C ALA A 54 -16.87 12.20 5.94
N GLY A 55 -16.12 11.89 7.01
CA GLY A 55 -16.67 11.65 8.35
C GLY A 55 -17.18 10.23 8.61
N THR A 56 -16.99 9.28 7.69
CA THR A 56 -17.39 7.87 7.91
C THR A 56 -16.33 7.06 8.67
N VAL A 57 -15.11 7.59 8.77
CA VAL A 57 -14.02 6.94 9.50
C VAL A 57 -14.31 7.00 11.00
N GLY A 58 -14.47 5.83 11.61
CA GLY A 58 -14.61 5.71 13.06
C GLY A 58 -13.34 6.15 13.77
N PHE A 59 -13.51 6.87 14.89
CA PHE A 59 -12.39 7.25 15.75
C PHE A 59 -11.97 6.06 16.63
N HIS A 60 -10.66 5.85 16.71
CA HIS A 60 -10.04 4.87 17.59
C HIS A 60 -8.82 5.53 18.26
N GLU A 61 -8.66 5.34 19.55
CA GLU A 61 -7.54 5.91 20.30
C GLU A 61 -6.24 5.13 20.08
N ARG A 62 -6.34 3.83 19.79
CA ARG A 62 -5.22 2.99 19.38
C ARG A 62 -5.53 2.21 18.11
N HIS A 63 -4.59 2.20 17.18
CA HIS A 63 -4.60 1.31 16.02
C HIS A 63 -3.48 0.29 16.21
N VAL A 64 -3.88 -0.98 16.34
CA VAL A 64 -3.00 -2.13 16.46
C VAL A 64 -2.90 -2.78 15.07
N PHE A 65 -1.69 -2.82 14.53
CA PHE A 65 -1.38 -3.55 13.31
C PHE A 65 -0.64 -4.83 13.66
N LEU A 66 -1.14 -5.96 13.17
CA LEU A 66 -0.44 -7.24 13.23
C LEU A 66 0.23 -7.49 11.88
N CYS A 67 1.55 -7.50 11.84
CA CYS A 67 2.35 -7.94 10.71
C CYS A 67 2.14 -9.44 10.53
N TYR A 68 1.58 -9.87 9.41
CA TYR A 68 1.13 -11.25 9.27
C TYR A 68 1.10 -11.71 7.83
N LYS A 69 2.03 -12.57 7.39
CA LYS A 69 2.06 -13.18 6.04
C LYS A 69 1.87 -12.16 4.88
N CYS A 70 1.66 -12.67 3.67
CA CYS A 70 1.41 -11.88 2.47
C CYS A 70 -0.11 -11.71 2.19
N PRO A 71 -0.53 -10.60 1.57
CA PRO A 71 -1.94 -10.30 1.35
C PRO A 71 -2.72 -11.29 0.47
N GLU A 72 -2.02 -12.07 -0.35
CA GLU A 72 -2.62 -13.07 -1.26
C GLU A 72 -3.28 -14.23 -0.50
N VAL A 73 -2.84 -14.50 0.73
CA VAL A 73 -3.35 -15.62 1.55
C VAL A 73 -4.30 -15.17 2.66
N TRP A 74 -4.61 -13.87 2.74
CA TRP A 74 -5.48 -13.35 3.79
C TRP A 74 -6.95 -13.65 3.52
N PRO A 75 -7.72 -14.08 4.54
CA PRO A 75 -9.17 -14.20 4.42
C PRO A 75 -9.81 -12.82 4.30
N SER A 76 -11.02 -12.76 3.76
CA SER A 76 -11.82 -11.52 3.66
C SER A 76 -12.12 -10.89 5.04
N HIS A 77 -12.21 -11.73 6.07
CA HIS A 77 -12.40 -11.30 7.46
C HIS A 77 -11.42 -11.99 8.40
N LEU A 78 -10.83 -11.19 9.29
CA LEU A 78 -9.87 -11.64 10.29
C LEU A 78 -10.44 -12.69 11.26
N GLU A 79 -11.73 -12.58 11.55
CA GLU A 79 -12.44 -13.47 12.47
C GLU A 79 -12.93 -14.76 11.79
N ALA A 80 -12.73 -14.90 10.47
CA ALA A 80 -13.19 -16.06 9.73
C ALA A 80 -12.51 -17.34 10.23
N ALA A 81 -13.22 -18.47 10.15
CA ALA A 81 -12.67 -19.77 10.57
C ALA A 81 -11.42 -20.19 9.77
N GLU A 82 -11.32 -19.73 8.52
CA GLU A 82 -10.18 -19.92 7.62
C GLU A 82 -8.98 -19.03 8.00
N SER A 83 -9.17 -18.05 8.89
CA SER A 83 -8.05 -17.29 9.41
C SER A 83 -7.19 -18.18 10.29
N ASP A 84 -5.89 -18.12 10.04
CA ASP A 84 -4.89 -18.68 10.91
C ASP A 84 -5.10 -18.31 12.38
N ARG A 85 -4.54 -19.14 13.25
CA ARG A 85 -4.78 -19.05 14.69
C ARG A 85 -4.43 -17.69 15.28
N LEU A 86 -3.26 -17.14 14.96
CA LEU A 86 -2.77 -15.92 15.60
C LEU A 86 -3.69 -14.71 15.33
N PRO A 87 -3.96 -14.33 14.07
CA PRO A 87 -4.83 -13.18 13.80
C PRO A 87 -6.24 -13.34 14.40
N ARG A 88 -6.84 -14.52 14.27
CA ARG A 88 -8.16 -14.82 14.83
C ARG A 88 -8.20 -14.77 16.35
N LEU A 89 -7.21 -15.37 17.03
CA LEU A 89 -7.16 -15.36 18.49
C LEU A 89 -6.90 -13.96 19.04
N LEU A 90 -6.02 -13.17 18.41
CA LEU A 90 -5.78 -11.79 18.82
C LEU A 90 -7.06 -10.95 18.72
N ALA A 91 -7.78 -11.08 17.61
CA ALA A 91 -9.02 -10.36 17.38
C ALA A 91 -10.12 -10.76 18.40
N ALA A 92 -10.29 -12.06 18.64
CA ALA A 92 -11.18 -12.60 19.66
C ALA A 92 -10.80 -12.14 21.08
N ALA A 93 -9.52 -12.13 21.43
CA ALA A 93 -9.00 -11.73 22.74
C ALA A 93 -9.25 -10.24 23.02
N ILE A 94 -9.06 -9.36 22.03
CA ILE A 94 -9.38 -7.93 22.13
C ILE A 94 -10.90 -7.75 22.30
N LYS A 95 -11.71 -8.48 21.51
CA LYS A 95 -13.17 -8.41 21.60
C LYS A 95 -13.69 -8.87 22.97
N ALA A 96 -13.13 -9.94 23.52
CA ALA A 96 -13.53 -10.48 24.83
C ALA A 96 -13.21 -9.52 25.98
N ARG A 97 -12.10 -8.77 25.88
CA ARG A 97 -11.65 -7.81 26.90
C ARG A 97 -12.13 -6.38 26.66
N LYS A 98 -12.97 -6.15 25.65
CA LYS A 98 -13.52 -4.82 25.28
C LYS A 98 -13.99 -3.94 26.46
N PRO A 99 -14.74 -4.43 27.47
CA PRO A 99 -15.17 -3.58 28.60
C PRO A 99 -14.02 -3.11 29.51
N ASN A 100 -12.85 -3.77 29.44
CA ASN A 100 -11.70 -3.49 30.30
C ASN A 100 -10.57 -2.74 29.55
N LEU A 101 -10.71 -2.51 28.25
CA LEU A 101 -9.71 -1.79 27.47
C LEU A 101 -9.65 -0.32 27.92
N LYS A 102 -8.44 0.19 28.20
CA LYS A 102 -8.27 1.60 28.58
C LYS A 102 -8.51 2.58 27.44
N LYS A 103 -8.30 2.13 26.20
CA LYS A 103 -8.41 2.92 24.98
C LYS A 103 -9.23 2.12 23.96
N THR A 104 -9.99 2.81 23.12
CA THR A 104 -10.68 2.17 21.98
C THR A 104 -9.68 1.66 20.95
N ILE A 105 -9.79 0.38 20.55
CA ILE A 105 -8.80 -0.28 19.70
C ILE A 105 -9.38 -0.64 18.33
N LYS A 106 -8.63 -0.32 17.28
CA LYS A 106 -8.80 -0.88 15.94
C LYS A 106 -7.70 -1.89 15.67
N LEU A 107 -8.07 -3.14 15.38
CA LEU A 107 -7.14 -4.16 14.89
C LEU A 107 -7.14 -4.17 13.35
N THR A 108 -5.97 -4.30 12.74
CA THR A 108 -5.77 -4.45 11.30
C THR A 108 -4.56 -5.36 11.07
N ILE A 109 -4.56 -6.14 9.99
CA ILE A 109 -3.36 -6.87 9.56
C ILE A 109 -2.65 -6.09 8.47
N CYS A 110 -1.33 -6.15 8.47
CA CYS A 110 -0.48 -5.63 7.41
C CYS A 110 0.57 -6.66 7.04
N GLU A 111 1.18 -6.48 5.88
CA GLU A 111 2.28 -7.32 5.45
C GLU A 111 3.49 -7.01 6.32
N GLY A 112 4.35 -8.00 6.50
CA GLY A 112 5.64 -7.83 7.16
C GLY A 112 6.51 -6.77 6.48
N GLU A 113 7.34 -6.06 7.25
CA GLU A 113 8.17 -4.93 6.78
C GLU A 113 9.07 -5.27 5.59
N ASP A 114 9.48 -6.53 5.47
CA ASP A 114 10.33 -7.05 4.40
C ASP A 114 9.62 -8.03 3.45
N GLY A 115 8.31 -8.21 3.60
CA GLY A 115 7.54 -9.25 2.89
C GLY A 115 8.01 -10.67 3.22
N THR A 116 8.79 -10.85 4.30
CA THR A 116 9.27 -12.17 4.74
C THR A 116 8.54 -12.62 6.01
N GLU A 117 8.59 -13.92 6.25
CA GLU A 117 8.07 -14.53 7.48
C GLU A 117 8.79 -14.04 8.75
N SER A 118 9.90 -13.31 8.63
CA SER A 118 10.73 -12.85 9.75
C SER A 118 10.03 -11.81 10.63
N SER A 119 9.10 -11.05 10.06
CA SER A 119 8.29 -10.06 10.76
C SER A 119 6.87 -10.56 11.07
N ASN A 120 6.60 -11.84 10.79
CA ASN A 120 5.33 -12.46 11.09
C ASN A 120 5.10 -12.53 12.61
N GLY A 121 3.97 -11.98 13.05
CA GLY A 121 3.64 -11.85 14.46
C GLY A 121 4.12 -10.55 15.11
N ASP A 122 4.81 -9.67 14.39
CA ASP A 122 5.11 -8.35 14.95
C ASP A 122 3.84 -7.52 15.10
N VAL A 123 3.75 -6.75 16.18
CA VAL A 123 2.61 -5.90 16.49
C VAL A 123 3.05 -4.46 16.60
N LEU A 124 2.52 -3.60 15.73
CA LEU A 124 2.75 -2.15 15.74
C LEU A 124 1.56 -1.45 16.41
N ILE A 125 1.84 -0.50 17.30
CA ILE A 125 0.81 0.23 18.05
C ILE A 125 0.96 1.73 17.80
N PHE A 126 -0.07 2.33 17.21
CA PHE A 126 -0.19 3.77 17.00
C PHE A 126 -1.30 4.34 17.89
N PRO A 127 -1.18 5.59 18.38
CA PRO A 127 -0.08 6.54 18.17
C PRO A 127 1.10 6.33 19.12
N ASP A 128 1.12 5.23 19.90
CA ASP A 128 2.14 4.97 20.92
C ASP A 128 3.55 4.78 20.32
N MET A 129 3.66 4.52 19.00
CA MET A 129 4.92 4.34 18.27
C MET A 129 5.79 3.22 18.85
N ILE A 130 5.17 2.08 19.13
CA ILE A 130 5.83 0.88 19.68
C ILE A 130 5.62 -0.32 18.75
N ARG A 131 6.67 -1.14 18.61
CA ARG A 131 6.65 -2.48 18.01
C ARG A 131 6.94 -3.53 19.09
N TYR A 132 6.14 -4.58 19.11
CA TYR A 132 6.46 -5.84 19.80
C TYR A 132 6.77 -6.90 18.75
N LYS A 133 7.80 -7.71 18.98
CA LYS A 133 8.24 -8.70 18.00
C LYS A 133 7.74 -10.10 18.30
N GLY A 134 7.40 -10.83 17.24
CA GLY A 134 7.19 -12.27 17.28
C GLY A 134 6.08 -12.72 18.22
N LEU A 135 4.96 -12.00 18.31
CA LEU A 135 3.81 -12.44 19.07
C LEU A 135 3.32 -13.79 18.51
N THR A 136 3.24 -14.80 19.36
CA THR A 136 2.70 -16.10 18.98
C THR A 136 1.28 -16.28 19.47
N HIS A 137 0.57 -17.26 18.92
CA HIS A 137 -0.78 -17.58 19.34
C HIS A 137 -0.89 -18.07 20.80
N PHE A 138 0.23 -18.50 21.42
CA PHE A 138 0.28 -18.88 22.83
C PHE A 138 0.28 -17.67 23.76
N ASP A 139 0.80 -16.54 23.29
CA ASP A 139 1.04 -15.36 24.11
C ASP A 139 -0.08 -14.32 24.03
N VAL A 140 -1.03 -14.49 23.10
CA VAL A 140 -2.11 -13.54 22.79
C VAL A 140 -2.82 -13.05 24.04
N ASP A 141 -3.21 -13.96 24.93
CA ASP A 141 -3.98 -13.59 26.12
C ASP A 141 -3.16 -12.74 27.09
N ASN A 142 -1.88 -13.07 27.27
CA ASN A 142 -0.98 -12.30 28.12
C ASN A 142 -0.70 -10.92 27.50
N PHE A 143 -0.42 -10.88 26.20
CA PHE A 143 -0.18 -9.65 25.47
C PHE A 143 -1.36 -8.67 25.56
N VAL A 144 -2.59 -9.14 25.30
CA VAL A 144 -3.77 -8.27 25.36
C VAL A 144 -4.00 -7.78 26.80
N GLU A 145 -3.78 -8.64 27.79
CA GLU A 145 -3.91 -8.27 29.19
C GLU A 145 -2.88 -7.21 29.61
N GLU A 146 -1.61 -7.41 29.30
CA GLU A 146 -0.53 -6.49 29.71
C GLU A 146 -0.58 -5.19 28.90
N VAL A 147 -0.59 -5.26 27.57
CA VAL A 147 -0.44 -4.05 26.73
C VAL A 147 -1.75 -3.29 26.58
N LEU A 148 -2.87 -3.98 26.39
CA LEU A 148 -4.11 -3.34 25.96
C LEU A 148 -5.08 -3.07 27.11
N VAL A 149 -5.09 -3.94 28.13
CA VAL A 149 -5.90 -3.76 29.35
C VAL A 149 -5.12 -3.04 30.44
N LYS A 150 -3.90 -3.48 30.78
CA LYS A 150 -3.11 -2.88 31.86
C LYS A 150 -2.28 -1.69 31.42
N ASP A 151 -2.05 -1.51 30.12
CA ASP A 151 -1.20 -0.44 29.56
C ASP A 151 0.23 -0.51 30.11
N THR A 152 0.75 -1.73 30.18
CA THR A 152 2.12 -2.06 30.62
C THR A 152 2.88 -2.77 29.51
N GLU A 153 4.18 -2.93 29.68
CA GLU A 153 5.00 -3.68 28.74
C GLU A 153 4.63 -5.18 28.79
N TRP A 154 4.62 -5.82 27.63
CA TRP A 154 4.40 -7.27 27.54
C TRP A 154 5.70 -8.03 27.74
N LEU A 155 5.76 -8.93 28.71
CA LEU A 155 6.89 -9.84 28.92
C LEU A 155 6.56 -11.22 28.31
N PRO A 156 7.50 -11.88 27.60
CA PRO A 156 8.94 -11.62 27.52
C PRO A 156 9.39 -10.62 26.44
N GLY A 157 8.45 -10.05 25.68
CA GLY A 157 8.75 -9.07 24.64
C GLY A 157 9.49 -7.84 25.17
N SER A 158 10.30 -7.21 24.33
CA SER A 158 10.85 -5.87 24.59
C SER A 158 10.21 -4.89 23.62
N PRO A 159 9.54 -3.82 24.11
CA PRO A 159 8.98 -2.82 23.21
C PRO A 159 10.11 -2.10 22.46
N GLU A 160 10.02 -2.08 21.14
CA GLU A 160 10.92 -1.31 20.28
C GLU A 160 10.22 -0.02 19.86
N ALA A 161 10.86 1.13 20.10
CA ALA A 161 10.35 2.41 19.63
C ALA A 161 10.48 2.49 18.10
N ILE A 162 9.36 2.71 17.40
CA ILE A 162 9.33 2.93 15.96
C ILE A 162 9.36 4.42 15.63
N ARG A 163 9.93 4.79 14.47
CA ARG A 163 10.19 6.18 14.10
C ARG A 163 9.79 6.44 12.64
N GLY A 164 9.45 7.69 12.35
CA GLY A 164 9.08 8.13 11.01
C GLY A 164 7.58 8.13 10.78
N SER A 165 7.20 8.09 9.51
CA SER A 165 5.81 8.12 9.05
C SER A 165 5.45 6.79 8.40
N TYR A 166 4.24 6.31 8.68
CA TYR A 166 3.75 5.02 8.19
C TYR A 166 2.54 5.25 7.30
N VAL A 167 2.54 4.63 6.13
CA VAL A 167 1.43 4.64 5.19
C VAL A 167 1.03 3.20 4.95
N PHE A 168 -0.20 2.85 5.32
CA PHE A 168 -0.75 1.52 5.09
C PHE A 168 -1.74 1.57 3.94
N VAL A 169 -1.45 0.81 2.89
CA VAL A 169 -2.31 0.67 1.71
C VAL A 169 -2.95 -0.71 1.76
N CYS A 170 -4.26 -0.78 1.51
CA CYS A 170 -4.96 -2.05 1.50
C CYS A 170 -4.64 -2.80 0.19
N SER A 171 -3.96 -3.93 0.31
CA SER A 171 -3.65 -4.84 -0.80
C SER A 171 -4.40 -6.19 -0.70
N HIS A 172 -5.37 -6.32 0.21
CA HIS A 172 -6.15 -7.54 0.40
C HIS A 172 -6.93 -7.90 -0.88
N GLY A 173 -6.43 -8.85 -1.67
CA GLY A 173 -7.08 -9.27 -2.91
C GLY A 173 -8.42 -9.98 -2.73
N SER A 174 -8.68 -10.52 -1.53
CA SER A 174 -9.94 -11.17 -1.15
C SER A 174 -10.98 -10.20 -0.56
N ARG A 175 -10.64 -8.91 -0.46
CA ARG A 175 -11.49 -7.88 0.12
C ARG A 175 -11.90 -6.88 -0.94
N ASP A 176 -12.82 -7.32 -1.80
CA ASP A 176 -13.77 -6.49 -2.54
C ASP A 176 -15.14 -6.55 -1.86
#